data_AF-A0A9W6BCY9-F1
#
_entry.id   AF-A0A9W6BCY9-F1
#
_cell.length_a   1.000
_cell.length_b   1.000
_cell.length_c   1.000
_cell.angle_alpha   90.00
_cell.angle_beta   90.00
_cell.angle_gamma   90.00
#
_symmetry.space_group_name_H-M   'P 1'
#
loop_
_entity.id
_entity.type
_entity.pdbx_description
1 polymer ?
#
loop_
_entity_poly.entity_id
_entity_poly.type
_entity_poly.pdbx_seq_one_letter_code
_entity_poly.pdbx_strand_id
1 'polypeptide(L)'
;MYLFKVQNYRQAAFCYEELLMHVPGNSSFYVRYADILYTIGGPTNYKTARSYYAKAIELTAGGSLRALFGVLACSAHITDKATRVAESAERQHASLNQQRGAASHEGPGPREKTQHSQ
;
A
#
# COMPACT_ATOMS: atom_id res chain seq x y z
N MET A 1 20.87 13.10 7.78
CA MET A 1 20.81 13.49 6.35
C MET A 1 19.51 13.10 5.64
N TYR A 2 18.84 11.99 6.00
CA TYR A 2 17.58 11.54 5.35
C TYR A 2 16.38 12.49 5.60
N LEU A 3 16.27 13.06 6.80
CA LEU A 3 15.17 13.96 7.18
C LEU A 3 15.09 15.23 6.29
N PHE A 4 16.25 15.83 5.99
CA PHE A 4 16.33 17.03 5.13
C PHE A 4 15.89 16.72 3.69
N LYS A 5 16.25 15.55 3.16
CA LYS A 5 15.79 15.11 1.84
C LYS A 5 14.28 14.93 1.78
N VAL A 6 13.69 14.29 2.79
CA VAL A 6 12.22 14.06 2.87
C VAL A 6 11.43 15.38 2.96
N GLN A 7 11.92 16.35 3.74
CA GLN A 7 11.30 17.68 3.83
C GLN A 7 11.33 18.40 2.46
N ASN A 8 12.46 18.33 1.75
CA ASN A 8 12.60 18.94 0.43
C ASN A 8 11.67 18.29 -0.61
N TYR A 9 11.41 16.97 -0.54
CA TYR A 9 10.48 16.32 -1.48
C TYR A 9 9.04 16.76 -1.29
N ARG A 10 8.58 16.98 -0.05
CA ARG A 10 7.23 17.47 0.22
C ARG A 10 7.03 18.90 -0.27
N GLN A 11 8.03 19.76 -0.05
CA GLN A 11 8.02 21.12 -0.57
C GLN A 11 8.06 21.13 -2.10
N ALA A 12 8.89 20.28 -2.71
CA ALA A 12 8.94 20.14 -4.16
C ALA A 12 7.60 19.66 -4.73
N ALA A 13 6.94 18.70 -4.09
CA ALA A 13 5.61 18.23 -4.50
C ALA A 13 4.60 19.38 -4.55
N PHE A 14 4.54 20.21 -3.49
CA PHE A 14 3.68 21.39 -3.46
C PHE A 14 4.00 22.38 -4.60
N CYS A 15 5.28 22.69 -4.82
CA CYS A 15 5.66 23.57 -5.93
C CYS A 15 5.20 23.04 -7.30
N TYR A 16 5.26 21.73 -7.51
CA TYR A 16 4.79 21.11 -8.75
C TYR A 16 3.26 21.09 -8.88
N GLU A 17 2.51 21.04 -7.78
CA GLU A 17 1.03 21.16 -7.82
C GLU A 17 0.61 22.53 -8.34
N GLU A 18 1.21 23.60 -7.82
CA GLU A 18 0.98 24.96 -8.31
C GLU A 18 1.38 25.09 -9.79
N LEU A 19 2.52 24.51 -10.17
CA LEU A 19 2.99 24.55 -11.55
C LEU A 19 2.06 23.80 -12.52
N LEU A 20 1.47 22.69 -12.08
CA LEU A 20 0.47 21.94 -12.84
C LEU A 20 -0.81 22.75 -13.05
N MET A 21 -1.25 23.52 -12.04
CA MET A 21 -2.39 24.43 -12.18
C MET A 21 -2.09 25.58 -13.15
N HIS A 22 -0.86 26.08 -13.18
CA HIS A 22 -0.46 27.13 -14.11
C HIS A 22 -0.29 26.65 -15.56
N VAL A 23 0.24 25.43 -15.78
CA VAL A 23 0.53 24.90 -17.13
C VAL A 23 0.04 23.45 -17.28
N PRO A 24 -1.27 23.23 -17.45
CA PRO A 24 -1.87 21.89 -17.48
C PRO A 24 -1.55 21.08 -18.74
N GLY A 25 -1.03 21.72 -19.79
CA GLY A 25 -0.67 21.04 -21.05
C GLY A 25 0.69 20.36 -21.04
N ASN A 26 1.53 20.60 -20.03
CA ASN A 26 2.91 20.12 -20.02
C ASN A 26 3.03 18.76 -19.32
N SER A 27 3.13 17.69 -20.12
CA SER A 27 3.29 16.32 -19.64
C SER A 27 4.53 16.08 -18.77
N SER A 28 5.60 16.86 -18.96
CA SER A 28 6.84 16.71 -18.19
C SER A 28 6.63 17.02 -16.72
N PHE A 29 5.73 17.96 -16.39
CA PHE A 29 5.42 18.29 -15.00
C PHE A 29 4.65 17.17 -14.30
N TYR A 30 3.73 16.50 -15.01
CA TYR A 30 3.03 15.33 -14.49
C TYR A 30 4.01 14.18 -14.17
N VAL A 31 4.99 13.94 -15.06
CA VAL A 31 6.03 12.93 -14.83
C VAL A 31 6.91 13.28 -13.62
N ARG A 32 7.36 14.54 -13.50
CA ARG A 32 8.21 15.01 -12.40
C ARG A 32 7.49 14.94 -11.05
N TYR A 33 6.24 15.37 -11.01
CA TYR A 33 5.41 15.29 -9.81
C TYR A 33 5.19 13.83 -9.38
N ALA A 34 4.89 12.95 -10.33
CA ALA A 34 4.76 11.52 -10.09
C ALA A 34 6.07 10.88 -9.58
N ASP A 35 7.23 11.25 -10.13
CA ASP A 35 8.56 10.80 -9.67
C ASP A 35 8.81 11.20 -8.20
N ILE A 36 8.42 12.41 -7.80
CA ILE A 36 8.55 12.90 -6.43
C ILE A 36 7.64 12.11 -5.50
N LEU A 37 6.37 11.92 -5.86
CA LEU A 37 5.43 11.10 -5.09
C LEU A 37 5.90 9.65 -4.95
N TYR A 38 6.44 9.07 -6.02
CA TYR A 38 7.02 7.73 -6.01
C TYR A 38 8.22 7.66 -5.05
N THR A 39 9.07 8.70 -5.03
CA THR A 39 10.25 8.77 -4.14
C THR A 39 9.88 8.98 -2.67
N ILE A 40 8.86 9.80 -2.39
CA ILE A 40 8.31 9.93 -1.03
C ILE A 40 7.76 8.58 -0.56
N GLY A 41 7.18 7.82 -1.50
CA GLY A 41 6.68 6.48 -1.28
C GLY A 41 5.44 6.46 -0.40
N GLY A 42 4.94 5.25 -0.14
CA GLY A 42 3.72 5.02 0.62
C GLY A 42 2.51 4.68 -0.27
N PRO A 43 1.54 3.94 0.27
CA PRO A 43 0.49 3.30 -0.53
C PRO A 43 -0.42 4.29 -1.25
N THR A 44 -0.72 5.43 -0.61
CA THR A 44 -1.51 6.50 -1.22
C THR A 44 -0.71 7.19 -2.31
N ASN A 45 0.56 7.50 -2.05
CA ASN A 45 1.43 8.19 -2.99
C ASN A 45 1.70 7.35 -4.24
N TYR A 46 1.85 6.02 -4.13
CA TYR A 46 1.99 5.16 -5.31
C TYR A 46 0.74 5.14 -6.18
N LYS A 47 -0.46 5.15 -5.58
CA LYS A 47 -1.72 5.25 -6.33
C LYS A 47 -1.84 6.60 -7.03
N THR A 48 -1.54 7.68 -6.30
CA THR A 48 -1.57 9.04 -6.84
C THR A 48 -0.55 9.18 -7.97
N ALA A 49 0.72 8.83 -7.76
CA ALA A 49 1.77 8.85 -8.77
C ALA A 49 1.37 8.10 -10.05
N ARG A 50 0.75 6.92 -9.92
CA ARG A 50 0.25 6.16 -11.07
C ARG A 50 -0.79 6.94 -11.88
N SER A 51 -1.71 7.64 -11.24
CA SER A 51 -2.70 8.48 -11.92
C SER A 51 -2.05 9.64 -12.67
N TYR A 52 -1.04 10.29 -12.08
CA TYR A 52 -0.30 11.37 -12.75
C TYR A 52 0.56 10.87 -13.92
N TYR A 53 1.18 9.69 -13.81
CA TYR A 53 1.84 9.08 -14.96
C TYR A 53 0.85 8.71 -16.07
N ALA A 54 -0.33 8.16 -15.74
CA ALA A 54 -1.37 7.91 -16.72
C ALA A 54 -1.78 9.20 -17.44
N LYS A 55 -1.92 10.31 -16.70
CA LYS A 55 -2.21 11.61 -17.31
C LYS A 55 -1.10 12.09 -18.26
N ALA A 56 0.16 11.88 -17.89
CA ALA A 56 1.28 12.19 -18.76
C ALA A 56 1.29 11.34 -20.05
N ILE A 57 0.86 10.08 -19.97
CA ILE A 57 0.71 9.18 -21.12
C ILE A 57 -0.40 9.69 -22.04
N GLU A 58 -1.56 10.06 -21.48
CA GLU A 58 -2.67 10.66 -22.27
C GLU A 58 -2.21 11.91 -23.02
N LEU A 59 -1.50 12.82 -22.34
CA LEU A 59 -1.02 14.08 -22.94
C LEU A 59 0.06 13.86 -24.01
N THR A 60 0.81 12.75 -23.93
CA THR A 60 1.89 12.43 -24.88
C THR A 60 1.47 11.40 -25.93
N ALA A 61 0.21 10.98 -25.94
CA ALA A 61 -0.28 9.87 -26.76
C ALA A 61 0.63 8.61 -26.66
N GLY A 62 1.16 8.34 -25.47
CA GLY A 62 2.08 7.21 -25.23
C GLY A 62 3.55 7.47 -25.54
N GLY A 63 3.94 8.69 -25.95
CA GLY A 63 5.33 9.00 -26.28
C GLY A 63 6.30 9.02 -25.08
N SER A 64 5.81 9.12 -23.84
CA SER A 64 6.66 9.17 -22.66
C SER A 64 6.99 7.78 -22.11
N LEU A 65 8.15 7.25 -22.52
CA LEU A 65 8.74 6.01 -21.96
C LEU A 65 8.88 6.08 -20.43
N ARG A 66 9.26 7.24 -19.89
CA ARG A 66 9.41 7.44 -18.45
C ARG A 66 8.08 7.25 -17.72
N ALA A 67 6.98 7.75 -18.29
CA ALA A 67 5.65 7.61 -17.70
C ALA A 67 5.17 6.15 -17.73
N LEU A 68 5.39 5.44 -18.84
CA LEU A 68 5.08 4.02 -18.96
C LEU A 68 5.83 3.18 -17.90
N PHE A 69 7.14 3.41 -17.75
CA PHE A 69 7.93 2.76 -16.72
C PHE A 69 7.44 3.12 -15.30
N GLY A 70 7.07 4.38 -15.08
CA GLY A 70 6.52 4.85 -13.81
C GLY A 70 5.22 4.14 -13.41
N VAL A 71 4.31 3.90 -14.35
CA VAL A 71 3.07 3.12 -14.12
C VAL A 71 3.40 1.68 -13.73
N LEU A 72 4.35 1.04 -14.42
CA LEU A 72 4.76 -0.33 -14.11
C LEU A 72 5.35 -0.43 -12.70
N ALA A 73 6.28 0.47 -12.37
CA ALA A 73 6.93 0.52 -11.05
C ALA A 73 5.91 0.75 -9.92
N CYS A 74 4.96 1.69 -10.09
CA CYS A 74 3.90 1.91 -9.11
C CYS A 74 3.00 0.68 -8.95
N SER A 75 2.67 0.01 -10.06
CA SER A 75 1.80 -1.17 -10.04
C SER A 75 2.44 -2.35 -9.31
N ALA A 76 3.75 -2.56 -9.47
CA ALA A 76 4.49 -3.58 -8.73
C ALA A 76 4.38 -3.37 -7.20
N HIS A 77 4.57 -2.14 -6.71
CA HIS A 77 4.44 -1.83 -5.28
C HIS A 77 3.00 -1.94 -4.74
N ILE A 78 2.00 -1.64 -5.58
CA ILE A 78 0.59 -1.80 -5.19
C ILE A 78 0.23 -3.29 -5.06
N THR A 79 0.71 -4.12 -5.98
CA THR A 79 0.44 -5.58 -5.98
C THR A 79 1.18 -6.29 -4.85
N ASP A 80 2.46 -5.98 -4.59
CA ASP A 80 3.22 -6.54 -3.45
C ASP A 80 2.52 -6.30 -2.11
N LYS A 81 1.83 -5.16 -1.97
CA LYS A 81 1.05 -4.91 -0.76
C LYS A 81 -0.20 -5.80 -0.69
N ALA A 82 -0.91 -5.97 -1.81
CA ALA A 82 -2.15 -6.76 -1.83
C ALA A 82 -1.87 -8.22 -1.44
N THR A 83 -0.77 -8.80 -1.93
CA THR A 83 -0.35 -10.16 -1.57
C THR A 83 0.02 -10.27 -0.09
N ARG A 84 0.78 -9.31 0.45
CA ARG A 84 1.19 -9.33 1.87
C ARG A 84 0.02 -9.14 2.84
N VAL A 85 -0.99 -8.34 2.46
CA VAL A 85 -2.22 -8.20 3.24
C VAL A 85 -2.99 -9.53 3.25
N ALA A 86 -3.12 -10.19 2.10
CA ALA A 86 -3.78 -11.50 2.01
C ALA A 86 -3.07 -12.55 2.87
N GLU A 87 -1.74 -12.66 2.77
CA GLU A 87 -0.95 -13.57 3.61
C GLU A 87 -1.08 -13.27 5.11
N SER A 88 -1.17 -11.99 5.50
CA SER A 88 -1.34 -11.61 6.90
C SER A 88 -2.73 -11.97 7.45
N ALA A 89 -3.78 -11.89 6.62
CA ALA A 89 -5.13 -12.29 6.97
C ALA A 89 -5.24 -13.83 7.10
N GLU A 90 -4.60 -14.58 6.20
CA GLU A 90 -4.54 -16.04 6.27
C GLU A 90 -3.81 -16.53 7.53
N ARG A 91 -2.69 -15.89 7.90
CA ARG A 91 -1.96 -16.21 9.15
C ARG A 91 -2.81 -15.93 10.39
N GLN A 92 -3.53 -14.82 10.42
CA GLN A 92 -4.44 -14.49 11.51
C GLN A 92 -5.57 -15.51 11.64
N HIS A 93 -6.18 -15.90 10.51
CA HIS A 93 -7.24 -16.91 10.46
C HIS A 93 -6.74 -18.31 10.88
N ALA A 94 -5.53 -18.68 10.48
CA ALA A 94 -4.87 -19.92 10.93
C ALA A 94 -4.62 -19.92 12.45
N SER A 95 -4.12 -18.80 13.02
CA SER A 95 -3.92 -18.68 14.47
C SER A 95 -5.23 -18.73 15.28
N LEU A 96 -6.33 -18.18 14.76
CA LEU A 96 -7.65 -18.25 15.38
C LEU A 96 -8.21 -19.68 15.40
N ASN A 97 -8.04 -20.42 14.29
CA ASN A 97 -8.49 -21.82 14.22
C ASN A 97 -7.67 -22.75 15.12
N GLN A 98 -6.37 -22.50 15.27
CA GLN A 98 -5.51 -23.27 16.17
C GLN A 98 -5.88 -23.07 17.65
N GLN A 99 -6.27 -21.85 18.05
CA GLN A 99 -6.79 -21.58 19.40
C GLN A 99 -8.15 -22.23 19.67
N ARG A 100 -9.05 -22.25 18.68
CA ARG A 100 -10.35 -22.95 18.79
C ARG A 100 -10.22 -24.46 18.92
N GLY A 101 -9.23 -25.05 18.26
CA GLY A 101 -8.93 -26.49 18.39
C GLY A 101 -8.46 -26.86 19.80
N ALA A 102 -7.68 -26.00 20.46
CA ALA A 102 -7.23 -26.22 21.84
C ALA A 102 -8.38 -26.11 22.87
N ALA A 103 -9.33 -25.18 22.68
CA ALA A 103 -10.49 -25.02 23.56
C ALA A 103 -11.53 -26.15 23.46
N SER A 104 -11.48 -26.96 22.38
CA SER A 104 -12.40 -28.09 22.19
C SER A 104 -11.89 -29.39 22.82
N HIS A 105 -10.67 -29.41 23.34
CA HIS A 105 -10.05 -30.58 23.98
C HIS A 105 -10.15 -30.57 25.52
N GLU A 106 -10.65 -29.48 26.12
CA GLU A 106 -11.08 -29.44 27.52
C GLU A 106 -12.54 -29.91 27.62
N GLY A 107 -12.74 -31.21 27.44
CA GLY A 107 -13.98 -31.86 27.85
C GLY A 107 -14.16 -31.78 29.37
N PRO A 108 -15.42 -31.77 29.87
CA PRO A 108 -15.70 -31.64 31.29
C PRO A 108 -15.02 -32.78 32.08
N GLY A 109 -14.22 -32.38 33.08
CA GLY A 109 -13.47 -33.29 33.95
C GLY A 109 -14.35 -34.28 34.74
N PRO A 110 -13.73 -35.31 35.35
CA PRO A 110 -14.43 -36.48 35.88
C PRO A 110 -15.46 -36.10 36.96
N ARG A 111 -16.71 -36.53 36.80
CA ARG A 111 -17.75 -36.43 37.84
C ARG A 111 -17.33 -37.19 39.10
N GLU A 112 -17.05 -36.47 40.17
CA GLU A 112 -16.98 -37.03 41.52
C GLU A 112 -18.28 -37.74 41.87
N LYS A 113 -18.19 -39.07 42.08
CA LYS A 113 -19.27 -39.86 42.64
C LYS A 113 -19.29 -39.61 44.15
N THR A 114 -20.07 -38.63 44.61
CA THR A 114 -20.38 -38.50 46.03
C THR A 114 -21.26 -39.68 46.43
N GLN A 115 -20.63 -40.66 47.07
CA GLN A 115 -21.31 -41.65 47.89
C GLN A 115 -22.01 -40.90 49.03
N HIS A 116 -23.33 -41.02 49.13
CA HIS A 116 -24.01 -40.82 50.41
C HIS A 116 -24.61 -42.15 50.83
N SER A 117 -23.97 -42.68 51.87
CA SER A 117 -24.42 -43.78 52.69
C SER A 117 -25.34 -43.22 53.76
N GLN A 118 -26.32 -44.06 54.15
CA GLN A 118 -27.30 -43.93 55.24
C GLN A 118 -28.60 -43.21 54.89
#